data_AF-A0A2V7VRQ5-F1
#
_entry.id   AF-A0A2V7VRQ5-F1
#
_cell.length_a   1.000
_cell.length_b   1.000
_cell.length_c   1.000
_cell.angle_alpha   90.00
_cell.angle_beta   90.00
_cell.angle_gamma   90.00
#
_symmetry.space_group_name_H-M   'P 1'
#
loop_
_entity.id
_entity.type
_entity.pdbx_description
1 polymer ?
#
loop_
_entity_poly.entity_id
_entity_poly.type
_entity_poly.pdbx_seq_one_letter_code
_entity_poly.pdbx_strand_id
1 'polypeptide(L)'
;MPFVTPADEPDEHQAIPRWPLAWPIGWARTVPGRRVIADFRRTKWEDSTRTIVEQGQLKTESVRKQRTVALSIFDATVRLEKELERLGGQAPVLSTNAELRLDGRPRSDKEPDDPGAACYFRFKGRATVLACDRYRRVADNIAALAAHIDALRRIQRYGVGTIEQALAGYKALPADTAADWRAVFGFSKGVTVTVEELQQRFRQKLKAAHPDVGGTDEMMMHLNRAREYAIGELEGNA
;
A
#
# COMPACT_ATOMS: atom_id res chain seq x y z
N MET A 1 0.63 17.89 -9.94
CA MET A 1 2.08 18.06 -9.69
C MET A 1 2.74 16.69 -9.71
N PRO A 2 3.88 16.47 -10.40
CA PRO A 2 4.66 15.25 -10.23
C PRO A 2 5.20 15.18 -8.79
N PHE A 3 5.62 13.99 -8.35
CA PHE A 3 6.28 13.80 -7.05
C PHE A 3 7.53 14.69 -7.00
N VAL A 4 7.42 15.83 -6.31
CA VAL A 4 8.56 16.66 -5.95
C VAL A 4 9.16 16.07 -4.68
N THR A 5 10.44 15.74 -4.72
CA THR A 5 11.28 15.56 -3.53
C THR A 5 11.57 16.94 -2.93
N PRO A 6 11.27 17.18 -1.65
CA PRO A 6 12.00 18.18 -0.88
C PRO A 6 13.32 17.55 -0.41
N ALA A 7 14.44 18.16 -0.77
CA ALA A 7 15.69 17.96 -0.09
C ALA A 7 15.66 18.70 1.26
N ASP A 8 16.19 18.03 2.29
CA ASP A 8 16.67 18.54 3.57
C ASP A 8 15.73 19.39 4.44
N GLU A 9 14.85 18.71 5.19
CA GLU A 9 14.61 18.92 6.63
C GLU A 9 14.18 17.55 7.22
N PRO A 10 14.81 17.01 8.28
CA PRO A 10 14.39 15.74 8.86
C PRO A 10 13.17 16.00 9.75
N ASP A 11 11.97 15.82 9.19
CA ASP A 11 10.75 15.71 9.99
C ASP A 11 10.85 14.40 10.79
N GLU A 12 11.02 14.52 12.11
CA GLU A 12 11.27 13.47 13.11
C GLU A 12 10.11 12.46 13.26
N HIS A 13 9.13 12.49 12.37
CA HIS A 13 7.99 11.58 12.31
C HIS A 13 8.21 10.52 11.22
N GLN A 14 8.87 9.43 11.63
CA GLN A 14 9.16 8.19 10.90
C GLN A 14 8.22 7.89 9.71
N ALA A 15 8.67 8.27 8.50
CA ALA A 15 7.90 8.13 7.27
C ALA A 15 7.63 6.65 6.92
N ILE A 16 6.38 6.34 6.61
CA ILE A 16 5.96 5.00 6.19
C ILE A 16 6.77 4.60 4.94
N PRO A 17 7.43 3.42 4.92
CA PRO A 17 8.25 3.03 3.79
C PRO A 17 7.39 2.70 2.56
N ARG A 18 7.84 3.12 1.38
CA ARG A 18 7.25 2.71 0.09
C ARG A 18 7.56 1.25 -0.24
N TRP A 19 8.68 0.76 0.26
CA TRP A 19 9.16 -0.60 0.15
C TRP A 19 10.11 -0.88 1.33
N PRO A 20 10.06 -2.07 1.96
CA PRO A 20 9.10 -3.15 1.76
C PRO A 20 7.69 -2.79 2.28
N LEU A 21 6.70 -3.62 1.96
CA LEU A 21 5.28 -3.42 2.33
C LEU A 21 5.13 -3.22 3.85
N ALA A 22 4.59 -2.06 4.23
CA ALA A 22 4.06 -1.78 5.55
C ALA A 22 2.56 -2.05 5.54
N TRP A 23 2.13 -3.15 6.17
CA TRP A 23 0.72 -3.49 6.29
C TRP A 23 0.09 -2.83 7.54
N PRO A 24 -1.14 -2.31 7.47
CA PRO A 24 -1.79 -1.70 8.63
C PRO A 24 -2.13 -2.70 9.73
N ILE A 25 -2.02 -2.25 10.97
CA ILE A 25 -2.28 -3.06 12.16
C ILE A 25 -3.76 -3.38 12.29
N GLY A 26 -4.07 -4.63 12.64
CA GLY A 26 -5.45 -5.09 12.83
C GLY A 26 -6.20 -5.41 11.52
N TRP A 27 -5.56 -5.24 10.36
CA TRP A 27 -6.13 -5.64 9.07
C TRP A 27 -5.77 -7.07 8.75
N ALA A 28 -6.77 -7.93 8.55
CA ALA A 28 -6.56 -9.32 8.15
C ALA A 28 -5.89 -9.42 6.77
N ARG A 29 -4.94 -10.36 6.63
CA ARG A 29 -4.37 -10.74 5.34
C ARG A 29 -5.19 -11.81 4.65
N THR A 30 -5.14 -11.78 3.32
CA THR A 30 -5.65 -12.85 2.46
C THR A 30 -4.57 -13.91 2.31
N VAL A 31 -4.84 -15.11 2.85
CA VAL A 31 -3.95 -16.26 2.69
C VAL A 31 -3.69 -16.54 1.19
N PRO A 32 -2.46 -16.90 0.77
CA PRO A 32 -2.09 -17.01 -0.64
C PRO A 32 -3.04 -17.87 -1.48
N GLY A 33 -3.50 -19.01 -0.95
CA GLY A 33 -4.44 -19.91 -1.64
C GLY A 33 -5.85 -19.35 -1.85
N ARG A 34 -6.25 -18.31 -1.10
CA ARG A 34 -7.55 -17.62 -1.26
C ARG A 34 -7.48 -16.38 -2.15
N ARG A 35 -6.28 -16.01 -2.65
CA ARG A 35 -6.13 -14.88 -3.56
C ARG A 35 -6.73 -15.20 -4.92
N VAL A 36 -7.53 -14.28 -5.46
CA VAL A 36 -8.26 -14.43 -6.72
C VAL A 36 -7.65 -13.59 -7.85
N ILE A 37 -8.00 -13.91 -9.09
CA ILE A 37 -7.66 -13.07 -10.24
C ILE A 37 -8.67 -11.92 -10.34
N ALA A 38 -8.21 -10.72 -10.67
CA ALA A 38 -9.07 -9.56 -10.87
C ALA A 38 -9.39 -9.35 -12.36
N ASP A 39 -10.50 -8.66 -12.62
CA ASP A 39 -10.89 -8.20 -13.97
C ASP A 39 -10.62 -6.70 -14.19
N PHE A 40 -9.68 -6.12 -13.46
CA PHE A 40 -9.26 -4.75 -13.72
C PHE A 40 -8.49 -4.66 -15.04
N ARG A 41 -9.06 -3.95 -16.00
CA ARG A 41 -8.51 -3.84 -17.35
C ARG A 41 -8.48 -2.38 -17.83
N ARG A 42 -7.64 -2.12 -18.83
CA ARG A 42 -7.64 -0.86 -19.59
C ARG A 42 -7.88 -1.10 -21.07
N THR A 43 -8.45 -0.09 -21.71
CA THR A 43 -8.52 -0.03 -23.17
C THR A 43 -7.15 0.35 -23.73
N LYS A 44 -6.64 -0.45 -24.68
CA LYS A 44 -5.46 -0.18 -25.48
C LYS A 44 -5.88 -0.11 -26.94
N TRP A 45 -5.49 0.96 -27.61
CA TRP A 45 -5.61 1.08 -29.06
C TRP A 45 -4.31 0.61 -29.69
N GLU A 46 -4.41 -0.23 -30.71
CA GLU A 46 -3.27 -0.82 -31.40
C GLU A 46 -3.51 -0.75 -32.89
N ASP A 47 -2.47 -0.32 -33.62
CA ASP A 47 -2.50 -0.34 -35.07
C ASP A 47 -2.33 -1.79 -35.53
N SER A 48 -3.26 -2.22 -36.36
CA SER A 48 -3.31 -3.58 -36.89
C SER A 48 -3.55 -3.51 -38.37
N THR A 49 -2.87 -4.37 -39.10
CA THR A 49 -2.99 -4.38 -40.55
C THR A 49 -4.02 -5.41 -40.96
N ARG A 50 -4.97 -5.03 -41.83
CA ARG A 50 -5.84 -6.00 -42.51
C ARG A 50 -5.51 -6.02 -43.98
N THR A 51 -5.56 -7.20 -44.58
CA THR A 51 -5.47 -7.36 -46.02
C THR A 51 -6.88 -7.52 -46.58
N ILE A 52 -7.23 -6.68 -47.54
CA ILE A 52 -8.51 -6.71 -48.25
C ILE A 52 -8.24 -6.88 -49.75
N VAL A 53 -9.19 -7.49 -50.46
CA VAL A 53 -9.15 -7.54 -51.92
C VAL A 53 -10.04 -6.41 -52.43
N GLU A 54 -9.43 -5.46 -53.13
CA GLU A 54 -10.15 -4.34 -53.76
C GLU A 54 -9.82 -4.36 -55.25
N GLN A 55 -10.86 -4.45 -56.10
CA GLN A 55 -10.70 -4.53 -57.56
C GLN A 55 -9.75 -5.65 -58.04
N GLY A 56 -9.77 -6.81 -57.38
CA GLY A 56 -8.91 -7.95 -57.73
C GLY A 56 -7.44 -7.81 -57.31
N GLN A 57 -7.06 -6.71 -56.64
CA GLN A 57 -5.74 -6.51 -56.07
C GLN A 57 -5.76 -6.63 -54.55
N LEU A 58 -4.72 -7.25 -53.98
CA LEU A 58 -4.50 -7.28 -52.54
C LEU A 58 -4.04 -5.90 -52.07
N LYS A 59 -4.82 -5.26 -51.21
CA LYS A 59 -4.44 -4.03 -50.51
C LYS A 59 -4.34 -4.29 -49.03
N THR A 60 -3.33 -3.66 -48.44
CA THR A 60 -2.99 -3.77 -47.03
C THR A 60 -3.29 -2.43 -46.38
N GLU A 61 -4.27 -2.40 -45.48
CA GLU A 61 -4.74 -1.18 -44.82
C GLU A 61 -4.44 -1.22 -43.32
N SER A 62 -3.95 -0.10 -42.79
CA SER A 62 -3.78 0.11 -41.35
C SER A 62 -5.13 0.42 -40.71
N VAL A 63 -5.54 -0.40 -39.75
CA VAL A 63 -6.79 -0.25 -39.00
C VAL A 63 -6.47 -0.13 -37.53
N ARG A 64 -7.13 0.82 -36.87
CA ARG A 64 -7.01 0.99 -35.42
C ARG A 64 -7.95 0.02 -34.71
N LYS A 65 -7.39 -0.92 -33.94
CA LYS A 65 -8.17 -1.91 -33.18
C LYS A 65 -8.21 -1.55 -31.70
N GLN A 66 -9.41 -1.59 -31.12
CA GLN A 66 -9.59 -1.48 -29.69
C GLN A 66 -9.42 -2.84 -29.04
N ARG A 67 -8.57 -2.94 -28.01
CA ARG A 67 -8.42 -4.14 -27.18
C ARG A 67 -8.51 -3.78 -25.72
N THR A 68 -8.88 -4.77 -24.92
CA THR A 68 -8.86 -4.67 -23.46
C THR A 68 -7.68 -5.49 -22.94
N VAL A 69 -6.81 -4.87 -22.16
CA VAL A 69 -5.58 -5.48 -21.61
C VAL A 69 -5.53 -5.34 -20.09
N ALA A 70 -4.78 -6.22 -19.42
CA ALA A 70 -4.57 -6.13 -17.98
C ALA A 70 -3.86 -4.83 -17.60
N LEU A 71 -4.12 -4.33 -16.38
CA LEU A 71 -3.42 -3.16 -15.86
C LEU A 71 -1.95 -3.46 -15.55
N SER A 72 -1.08 -2.52 -15.90
CA SER A 72 0.28 -2.46 -15.34
C SER A 72 0.26 -1.83 -13.96
N ILE A 73 1.33 -2.02 -13.16
CA ILE A 73 1.46 -1.35 -11.86
C ILE A 73 1.47 0.17 -12.06
N PHE A 74 2.15 0.67 -13.11
CA PHE A 74 2.13 2.08 -13.46
C PHE A 74 0.71 2.61 -13.70
N ASP A 75 -0.08 1.93 -14.54
CA ASP A 75 -1.46 2.33 -14.85
C ASP A 75 -2.34 2.34 -13.58
N ALA A 76 -2.18 1.34 -12.72
CA ALA A 76 -2.90 1.22 -11.47
C ALA A 76 -2.52 2.34 -10.48
N THR A 77 -1.22 2.65 -10.35
CA THR A 77 -0.72 3.72 -9.49
C THR A 77 -1.19 5.09 -9.97
N VAL A 78 -1.14 5.37 -11.28
CA VAL A 78 -1.68 6.61 -11.87
C VAL A 78 -3.18 6.74 -11.61
N ARG A 79 -3.92 5.62 -11.67
CA ARG A 79 -5.35 5.60 -11.34
C ARG A 79 -5.59 5.94 -9.87
N LEU A 80 -4.82 5.34 -8.97
CA LEU A 80 -4.91 5.59 -7.53
C LEU A 80 -4.60 7.06 -7.19
N GLU A 81 -3.53 7.62 -7.75
CA GLU A 81 -3.14 9.02 -7.56
C GLU A 81 -4.26 9.98 -7.96
N LYS A 82 -4.89 9.75 -9.12
CA LYS A 82 -6.02 10.56 -9.59
C LYS A 82 -7.22 10.49 -8.65
N GLU A 83 -7.55 9.31 -8.13
CA GLU A 83 -8.67 9.18 -7.20
C GLU A 83 -8.37 9.80 -5.83
N LEU A 84 -7.13 9.70 -5.34
CA LEU A 84 -6.69 10.39 -4.12
C LEU A 84 -6.72 11.92 -4.26
N GLU A 85 -6.25 12.45 -5.40
CA GLU A 85 -6.33 13.88 -5.69
C GLU A 85 -7.78 14.36 -5.68
N ARG A 86 -8.67 13.62 -6.36
CA ARG A 86 -10.10 13.95 -6.41
C ARG A 86 -10.84 13.73 -5.08
N LEU A 87 -10.29 12.89 -4.21
CA LEU A 87 -10.75 12.72 -2.83
C LEU A 87 -10.32 13.91 -1.97
N GLY A 88 -9.22 14.59 -2.31
CA GLY A 88 -8.56 15.58 -1.44
C GLY A 88 -7.63 14.92 -0.41
N GLY A 89 -7.10 13.74 -0.72
CA GLY A 89 -6.07 13.07 0.09
C GLY A 89 -4.73 13.80 -0.01
N GLN A 90 -4.05 13.96 1.12
CA GLN A 90 -2.77 14.66 1.24
C GLN A 90 -1.65 13.68 1.61
N ALA A 91 -0.43 13.97 1.15
CA ALA A 91 0.78 13.20 1.40
C ALA A 91 0.60 11.67 1.21
N PRO A 92 0.14 11.21 0.04
CA PRO A 92 -0.09 9.79 -0.18
C PRO A 92 1.23 9.01 -0.26
N VAL A 93 1.28 7.92 0.49
CA VAL A 93 2.37 6.92 0.47
C VAL A 93 1.78 5.58 0.07
N LEU A 94 2.25 5.05 -1.05
CA LEU A 94 1.93 3.69 -1.50
C LEU A 94 3.06 2.76 -1.05
N SER A 95 2.74 1.78 -0.22
CA SER A 95 3.65 0.76 0.29
C SER A 95 3.33 -0.59 -0.34
N THR A 96 4.33 -1.24 -0.95
CA THR A 96 4.21 -2.54 -1.63
C THR A 96 5.53 -3.31 -1.57
N ASN A 97 5.51 -4.62 -1.87
CA ASN A 97 6.73 -5.43 -2.02
C ASN A 97 7.31 -5.43 -3.44
N ALA A 98 6.71 -4.67 -4.38
CA ALA A 98 7.32 -4.45 -5.69
C ALA A 98 8.52 -3.51 -5.53
N GLU A 99 9.67 -3.93 -6.05
CA GLU A 99 10.91 -3.15 -5.99
C GLU A 99 10.69 -1.74 -6.56
N LEU A 100 11.35 -0.73 -6.01
CA LEU A 100 11.20 0.63 -6.48
C LEU A 100 12.12 0.91 -7.68
N ARG A 101 11.65 1.76 -8.60
CA ARG A 101 12.48 2.36 -9.64
C ARG A 101 13.12 3.65 -9.10
N LEU A 102 14.09 4.20 -9.83
CA LEU A 102 14.80 5.44 -9.47
C LEU A 102 13.87 6.64 -9.21
N ASP A 103 12.65 6.60 -9.74
CA ASP A 103 11.59 7.61 -9.55
C ASP A 103 10.72 7.36 -8.30
N GLY A 104 11.05 6.35 -7.48
CA GLY A 104 10.31 6.00 -6.26
C GLY A 104 8.96 5.32 -6.50
N ARG A 105 8.64 4.93 -7.76
CA ARG A 105 7.44 4.17 -8.11
C ARG A 105 7.72 2.66 -8.13
N PRO A 106 6.73 1.80 -7.85
CA PRO A 106 6.95 0.36 -7.90
C PRO A 106 7.15 -0.13 -9.34
N ARG A 107 8.15 -0.98 -9.52
CA ARG A 107 8.61 -1.56 -10.79
C ARG A 107 7.65 -2.65 -11.24
N SER A 108 7.44 -2.78 -12.55
CA SER A 108 6.43 -3.69 -13.15
C SER A 108 7.02 -4.96 -13.79
N ASP A 109 8.32 -5.21 -13.62
CA ASP A 109 9.03 -6.31 -14.28
C ASP A 109 8.93 -7.64 -13.52
N LYS A 110 8.89 -7.60 -12.18
CA LYS A 110 8.78 -8.79 -11.33
C LYS A 110 7.63 -8.63 -10.33
N GLU A 111 6.72 -9.60 -10.32
CA GLU A 111 5.67 -9.69 -9.30
C GLU A 111 6.27 -10.31 -8.01
N PRO A 112 6.09 -9.69 -6.84
CA PRO A 112 6.54 -10.24 -5.56
C PRO A 112 5.64 -11.40 -5.09
N ASP A 113 6.17 -12.29 -4.25
CA ASP A 113 5.40 -13.41 -3.64
C ASP A 113 4.21 -12.90 -2.82
N ASP A 114 4.38 -11.75 -2.17
CA ASP A 114 3.30 -11.03 -1.53
C ASP A 114 2.88 -9.80 -2.35
N PRO A 115 1.75 -9.87 -3.08
CA PRO A 115 1.25 -8.81 -3.95
C PRO A 115 0.45 -7.74 -3.20
N GLY A 116 0.43 -7.75 -1.87
CA GLY A 116 -0.31 -6.79 -1.05
C GLY A 116 0.10 -5.33 -1.33
N ALA A 117 -0.88 -4.44 -1.23
CA ALA A 117 -0.69 -2.99 -1.35
C ALA A 117 -1.39 -2.25 -0.22
N ALA A 118 -0.70 -1.30 0.40
CA ALA A 118 -1.26 -0.41 1.41
C ALA A 118 -1.02 1.05 1.02
N CYS A 119 -2.08 1.87 1.07
CA CYS A 119 -2.03 3.29 0.77
C CYS A 119 -2.36 4.08 2.03
N TYR A 120 -1.38 4.87 2.47
CA TYR A 120 -1.50 5.77 3.61
C TYR A 120 -1.60 7.20 3.12
N PHE A 121 -2.49 7.99 3.71
CA PHE A 121 -2.69 9.39 3.34
C PHE A 121 -3.39 10.14 4.47
N ARG A 122 -3.36 11.48 4.42
CA ARG A 122 -4.15 12.32 5.31
C ARG A 122 -5.43 12.76 4.60
N PHE A 123 -6.56 12.62 5.26
CA PHE A 123 -7.85 13.10 4.78
C PHE A 123 -8.49 13.98 5.84
N LYS A 124 -8.74 15.26 5.52
CA LYS A 124 -9.25 16.27 6.45
C LYS A 124 -8.52 16.28 7.80
N GLY A 125 -7.18 16.27 7.75
CA GLY A 125 -6.30 16.27 8.93
C GLY A 125 -6.11 14.91 9.61
N ARG A 126 -6.90 13.88 9.27
CA ARG A 126 -6.82 12.54 9.88
C ARG A 126 -5.96 11.59 9.06
N ALA A 127 -5.07 10.85 9.72
CA ALA A 127 -4.30 9.77 9.10
C ALA A 127 -5.22 8.60 8.75
N THR A 128 -5.21 8.18 7.50
CA THR A 128 -6.08 7.15 6.91
C THR A 128 -5.25 6.12 6.18
N VAL A 129 -5.64 4.85 6.25
CA VAL A 129 -5.01 3.75 5.50
C VAL A 129 -6.04 2.91 4.79
N LEU A 130 -5.75 2.53 3.55
CA LEU A 130 -6.50 1.52 2.81
C LEU A 130 -5.53 0.43 2.36
N ALA A 131 -5.80 -0.83 2.67
CA ALA A 131 -4.95 -1.95 2.27
C ALA A 131 -5.75 -3.04 1.54
N CYS A 132 -5.10 -3.70 0.58
CA CYS A 132 -5.70 -4.76 -0.22
C CYS A 132 -4.64 -5.79 -0.63
N ASP A 133 -4.94 -7.06 -0.40
CA ASP A 133 -4.13 -8.21 -0.81
C ASP A 133 -4.99 -9.37 -1.34
N ARG A 134 -6.24 -9.06 -1.73
CA ARG A 134 -7.21 -10.02 -2.24
C ARG A 134 -6.79 -10.64 -3.56
N TYR A 135 -6.06 -9.89 -4.38
CA TYR A 135 -5.71 -10.27 -5.73
C TYR A 135 -4.27 -10.76 -5.85
N ARG A 136 -4.02 -11.59 -6.87
CA ARG A 136 -2.71 -12.23 -7.10
C ARG A 136 -1.62 -11.28 -7.61
N ARG A 137 -1.98 -10.09 -8.08
CA ARG A 137 -1.04 -9.13 -8.70
C ARG A 137 -1.06 -7.81 -7.95
N VAL A 138 0.11 -7.18 -7.85
CA VAL A 138 0.24 -5.87 -7.18
C VAL A 138 -0.62 -4.81 -7.89
N ALA A 139 -0.61 -4.80 -9.22
CA ALA A 139 -1.40 -3.87 -10.03
C ALA A 139 -2.91 -3.96 -9.73
N ASP A 140 -3.42 -5.18 -9.52
CA ASP A 140 -4.83 -5.42 -9.26
C ASP A 140 -5.24 -4.99 -7.85
N ASN A 141 -4.37 -5.21 -6.86
CA ASN A 141 -4.59 -4.72 -5.49
C ASN A 141 -4.56 -3.18 -5.44
N ILE A 142 -3.62 -2.52 -6.13
CA ILE A 142 -3.60 -1.05 -6.25
C ILE A 142 -4.85 -0.53 -6.95
N ALA A 143 -5.27 -1.19 -8.04
CA ALA A 143 -6.49 -0.81 -8.77
C ALA A 143 -7.75 -0.97 -7.91
N ALA A 144 -7.78 -1.96 -7.01
CA ALA A 144 -8.86 -2.14 -6.05
C ALA A 144 -8.95 -0.98 -5.05
N LEU A 145 -7.81 -0.50 -4.53
CA LEU A 145 -7.77 0.69 -3.67
C LEU A 145 -8.34 1.92 -4.40
N ALA A 146 -7.93 2.12 -5.66
CA ALA A 146 -8.44 3.22 -6.48
C ALA A 146 -9.96 3.10 -6.72
N ALA A 147 -10.45 1.88 -7.02
CA ALA A 147 -11.87 1.62 -7.22
C ALA A 147 -12.69 1.84 -5.94
N HIS A 148 -12.13 1.51 -4.77
CA HIS A 148 -12.77 1.79 -3.48
C HIS A 148 -12.95 3.30 -3.27
N ILE A 149 -11.92 4.11 -3.51
CA ILE A 149 -11.99 5.57 -3.37
C ILE A 149 -13.03 6.17 -4.33
N ASP A 150 -13.05 5.74 -5.60
CA ASP A 150 -14.07 6.17 -6.56
C ASP A 150 -15.48 5.81 -6.07
N ALA A 151 -15.67 4.60 -5.53
CA ALA A 151 -16.96 4.20 -4.96
C ALA A 151 -17.39 5.08 -3.77
N LEU A 152 -16.49 5.41 -2.84
CA LEU A 152 -16.78 6.32 -1.73
C LEU A 152 -17.21 7.70 -2.23
N ARG A 153 -16.53 8.22 -3.26
CA ARG A 153 -16.89 9.50 -3.88
C ARG A 153 -18.23 9.46 -4.60
N ARG A 154 -18.62 8.32 -5.18
CA ARG A 154 -19.96 8.11 -5.76
C ARG A 154 -21.04 8.11 -4.67
N ILE A 155 -20.82 7.40 -3.56
CA ILE A 155 -21.74 7.39 -2.41
C ILE A 155 -21.99 8.81 -1.90
N GLN A 156 -20.93 9.61 -1.76
CA GLN A 156 -21.04 11.01 -1.38
C GLN A 156 -21.80 11.83 -2.42
N ARG A 157 -21.51 11.66 -3.71
CA ARG A 157 -22.21 12.37 -4.79
C ARG A 157 -23.70 12.07 -4.82
N TYR A 158 -24.10 10.84 -4.53
CA TYR A 158 -25.50 10.44 -4.47
C TYR A 158 -26.21 10.90 -3.19
N GLY A 159 -25.49 11.45 -2.21
CA GLY A 159 -26.05 11.91 -0.95
C GLY A 159 -26.45 10.79 0.02
N VAL A 160 -26.01 9.55 -0.23
CA VAL A 160 -26.38 8.36 0.59
C VAL A 160 -25.58 8.29 1.88
N GLY A 161 -24.35 8.80 1.87
CA GLY A 161 -23.48 8.83 3.06
C GLY A 161 -22.27 9.72 2.83
N THR A 162 -21.53 10.03 3.88
CA THR A 162 -20.33 10.85 3.78
C THR A 162 -19.06 10.01 3.68
N ILE A 163 -18.02 10.59 3.09
CA ILE A 163 -16.71 9.92 3.01
C ILE A 163 -16.12 9.75 4.41
N GLU A 164 -16.31 10.70 5.32
CA GLU A 164 -15.83 10.62 6.70
C GLU A 164 -16.47 9.46 7.45
N GLN A 165 -17.76 9.23 7.25
CA GLN A 165 -18.47 8.08 7.82
C GLN A 165 -17.89 6.76 7.30
N ALA A 166 -17.67 6.69 5.98
CA ALA A 166 -17.13 5.49 5.35
C ALA A 166 -15.66 5.23 5.73
N LEU A 167 -14.86 6.29 5.94
CA LEU A 167 -13.46 6.22 6.33
C LEU A 167 -13.24 6.12 7.85
N ALA A 168 -14.27 6.25 8.67
CA ALA A 168 -14.14 6.24 10.14
C ALA A 168 -13.51 4.94 10.67
N GLY A 169 -13.76 3.81 10.01
CA GLY A 169 -13.15 2.51 10.35
C GLY A 169 -11.73 2.32 9.81
N TYR A 170 -11.26 3.17 8.91
CA TYR A 170 -9.97 3.06 8.23
C TYR A 170 -8.93 4.00 8.82
N LYS A 171 -8.90 4.07 10.15
CA LYS A 171 -7.90 4.85 10.86
C LYS A 171 -6.53 4.24 10.58
N ALA A 172 -5.63 5.02 9.99
CA ALA A 172 -4.22 4.67 10.08
C ALA A 172 -3.87 4.83 11.55
N LEU A 173 -3.72 3.71 12.26
CA LEU A 173 -2.82 3.73 13.39
C LEU A 173 -1.50 4.21 12.80
N PRO A 174 -0.94 5.31 13.32
CA PRO A 174 0.30 5.78 12.78
C PRO A 174 1.30 4.61 12.83
N ALA A 175 2.22 4.59 11.88
CA ALA A 175 3.38 3.72 12.02
C ALA A 175 4.11 3.97 13.37
N ASP A 176 3.75 5.05 14.11
CA ASP A 176 4.00 5.31 15.53
C ASP A 176 3.71 4.19 16.52
N THR A 177 3.15 3.03 16.19
CA THR A 177 3.36 1.88 17.10
C THR A 177 4.81 1.41 17.09
N ALA A 178 5.54 1.60 15.99
CA ALA A 178 7.00 1.47 15.99
C ALA A 178 7.65 2.66 16.71
N ALA A 179 7.16 3.91 16.53
CA ALA A 179 7.70 5.07 17.26
C ALA A 179 7.41 5.05 18.78
N ASP A 180 6.22 4.58 19.18
CA ASP A 180 5.83 4.22 20.54
C ASP A 180 6.07 2.72 20.75
N TRP A 181 7.27 2.26 20.40
CA TRP A 181 7.73 0.91 20.75
C TRP A 181 7.55 0.65 22.25
N ARG A 182 7.59 1.72 23.06
CA ARG A 182 7.25 1.70 24.48
C ARG A 182 5.85 1.13 24.70
N ALA A 183 4.81 1.66 24.05
CA ALA A 183 3.47 1.07 24.08
C ALA A 183 3.43 -0.37 23.53
N VAL A 184 4.16 -0.68 22.46
CA VAL A 184 4.21 -2.05 21.89
C VAL A 184 4.80 -3.06 22.89
N PHE A 185 5.79 -2.68 23.68
CA PHE A 185 6.39 -3.55 24.70
C PHE A 185 5.79 -3.36 26.11
N GLY A 186 4.83 -2.44 26.26
CA GLY A 186 4.10 -2.18 27.50
C GLY A 186 4.90 -1.38 28.53
N PHE A 187 5.72 -0.44 28.07
CA PHE A 187 6.43 0.56 28.85
C PHE A 187 5.61 1.86 28.94
N SER A 188 5.68 2.52 30.10
CA SER A 188 5.08 3.84 30.30
C SER A 188 5.89 4.93 29.61
N LYS A 189 5.23 6.00 29.15
CA LYS A 189 5.90 7.18 28.58
C LYS A 189 6.77 7.85 29.65
N GLY A 190 8.04 8.12 29.31
CA GLY A 190 9.00 8.81 30.20
C GLY A 190 9.87 7.91 31.08
N VAL A 191 9.75 6.58 30.97
CA VAL A 191 10.68 5.65 31.65
C VAL A 191 11.93 5.46 30.78
N THR A 192 13.10 5.59 31.39
CA THR A 192 14.37 5.17 30.78
C THR A 192 14.38 3.65 30.71
N VAL A 193 14.40 3.11 29.49
CA VAL A 193 14.37 1.67 29.23
C VAL A 193 15.73 1.26 28.71
N THR A 194 16.32 0.19 29.22
CA THR A 194 17.60 -0.34 28.72
C THR A 194 17.40 -1.33 27.56
N VAL A 195 18.45 -1.57 26.78
CA VAL A 195 18.42 -2.55 25.69
C VAL A 195 18.12 -3.96 26.23
N GLU A 196 18.63 -4.30 27.41
CA GLU A 196 18.34 -5.57 28.11
C GLU A 196 16.85 -5.72 28.45
N GLU A 197 16.22 -4.67 28.99
CA GLU A 197 14.79 -4.67 29.35
C GLU A 197 13.89 -4.80 28.11
N LEU A 198 14.25 -4.09 27.04
CA LEU A 198 13.60 -4.23 25.74
C LEU A 198 13.69 -5.67 25.23
N GLN A 199 14.87 -6.29 25.25
CA GLN A 199 15.06 -7.67 24.80
C GLN A 199 14.29 -8.68 25.66
N GLN A 200 14.12 -8.42 26.95
CA GLN A 200 13.31 -9.27 27.83
C GLN A 200 11.82 -9.19 27.46
N ARG A 201 11.26 -7.99 27.30
CA ARG A 201 9.85 -7.80 26.87
C ARG A 201 9.61 -8.34 25.47
N PHE A 202 10.56 -8.17 24.56
CA PHE A 202 10.51 -8.73 23.23
C PHE A 202 10.41 -10.25 23.24
N ARG A 203 11.26 -10.95 24.03
CA ARG A 203 11.18 -12.41 24.19
C ARG A 203 9.85 -12.88 24.80
N GLN A 204 9.29 -12.12 25.75
CA GLN A 204 7.98 -12.43 26.34
C GLN A 204 6.85 -12.29 25.33
N LYS A 205 6.84 -11.21 24.54
CA LYS A 205 5.83 -11.00 23.50
C LYS A 205 5.99 -11.96 22.32
N LEU A 206 7.22 -12.34 21.97
CA LEU A 206 7.50 -13.39 20.97
C LEU A 206 6.88 -14.73 21.36
N LYS A 207 6.99 -15.13 22.63
CA LYS A 207 6.35 -16.37 23.12
C LYS A 207 4.82 -16.32 23.02
N ALA A 208 4.23 -15.15 23.23
CA ALA A 208 2.78 -14.94 23.08
C ALA A 208 2.34 -14.80 21.61
N ALA A 209 3.24 -14.40 20.72
CA ALA A 209 3.01 -14.20 19.29
C ALA A 209 3.48 -15.39 18.42
N HIS A 210 3.84 -16.53 19.03
CA HIS A 210 4.29 -17.70 18.29
C HIS A 210 3.13 -18.37 17.53
N PRO A 211 3.32 -18.85 16.28
CA PRO A 211 2.28 -19.49 15.47
C PRO A 211 1.52 -20.61 16.18
N ASP A 212 2.22 -21.38 17.01
CA ASP A 212 1.65 -22.51 17.76
C ASP A 212 0.66 -22.12 18.89
N VAL A 213 0.61 -20.84 19.26
CA VAL A 213 -0.25 -20.33 20.36
C VAL A 213 -1.28 -19.31 19.87
N GLY A 214 -1.46 -19.21 18.55
CA GLY A 214 -2.41 -18.29 17.91
C GLY A 214 -1.80 -16.98 17.41
N GLY A 215 -0.47 -16.87 17.37
CA GLY A 215 0.22 -15.76 16.72
C GLY A 215 0.32 -15.91 15.21
N THR A 216 0.69 -14.82 14.52
CA THR A 216 0.91 -14.82 13.06
C THR A 216 2.32 -14.31 12.75
N ASP A 217 2.86 -14.70 11.59
CA ASP A 217 4.15 -14.17 11.09
C ASP A 217 4.15 -12.63 11.04
N GLU A 218 2.97 -12.01 10.91
CA GLU A 218 2.75 -10.57 10.92
C GLU A 218 2.93 -9.95 12.32
N MET A 219 2.46 -10.62 13.37
CA MET A 219 2.73 -10.21 14.76
C MET A 219 4.23 -10.26 15.05
N MET A 220 4.93 -11.28 14.52
CA MET A 220 6.39 -11.38 14.63
C MET A 220 7.10 -10.28 13.85
N MET A 221 6.71 -10.02 12.59
CA MET A 221 7.30 -8.96 11.77
C MET A 221 7.08 -7.57 12.40
N HIS A 222 5.92 -7.34 13.02
CA HIS A 222 5.62 -6.13 13.77
C HIS A 222 6.49 -5.97 15.02
N LEU A 223 6.63 -7.02 15.83
CA LEU A 223 7.52 -7.03 17.01
C LEU A 223 8.97 -6.78 16.60
N ASN A 224 9.42 -7.36 15.49
CA ASN A 224 10.76 -7.18 14.96
C ASN A 224 11.00 -5.72 14.53
N ARG A 225 10.05 -5.11 13.80
CA ARG A 225 10.15 -3.71 13.37
C ARG A 225 10.12 -2.74 14.56
N ALA A 226 9.29 -2.99 15.57
CA ALA A 226 9.26 -2.19 16.79
C ALA A 226 10.58 -2.32 17.59
N ARG A 227 11.19 -3.52 17.60
CA ARG A 227 12.51 -3.75 18.22
C ARG A 227 13.63 -3.02 17.49
N GLU A 228 13.69 -3.12 16.16
CA GLU A 228 14.71 -2.43 15.34
C GLU A 228 14.69 -0.93 15.60
N TYR A 229 13.49 -0.34 15.69
CA TYR A 229 13.35 1.07 16.01
C TYR A 229 13.80 1.41 17.44
N ALA A 230 13.37 0.63 18.43
CA ALA A 230 13.74 0.83 19.82
C ALA A 230 15.27 0.78 20.04
N ILE A 231 15.96 -0.13 19.35
CA ILE A 231 17.43 -0.21 19.39
C ILE A 231 18.05 1.06 18.79
N GLY A 232 17.58 1.50 17.62
CA GLY A 232 18.06 2.74 16.99
C GLY A 232 17.87 3.98 17.87
N GLU A 233 16.74 4.08 18.59
CA GLU A 233 16.49 5.19 19.53
C GLU A 233 17.38 5.11 20.77
N LEU A 234 17.57 3.92 21.37
CA LEU A 234 18.37 3.75 22.59
C LEU A 234 19.87 3.90 22.34
N GLU A 235 20.37 3.46 21.18
CA GLU A 235 21.77 3.61 20.79
C GLU A 235 22.09 5.04 20.29
N GLY A 236 21.11 5.76 19.73
CA GLY A 236 21.26 7.16 19.33
C GLY A 236 21.20 8.17 20.48
N ASN A 237 20.69 7.77 21.65
CA ASN A 237 20.58 8.59 22.87
C ASN A 237 21.64 8.24 23.94
N ALA A 238 22.59 7.36 23.63
CA ALA A 238 23.72 6.98 24.49
C ALA A 238 24.99 7.73 24.09
#